data_AF-A0AAD7MF73-F1
#
_entry.id   AF-A0AAD7MF73-F1
#
_cell.length_a   1.000
_cell.length_b   1.000
_cell.length_c   1.000
_cell.angle_alpha   90.00
_cell.angle_beta   90.00
_cell.angle_gamma   90.00
#
_symmetry.space_group_name_H-M   'P 1'
#
loop_
_entity.id
_entity.type
_entity.pdbx_description
1 polymer ?
#
loop_
_entity_poly.entity_id
_entity_poly.type
_entity_poly.pdbx_seq_one_letter_code
_entity_poly.pdbx_strand_id
1 'polypeptide(L)'
;MAAQISDKFAGNGLATVVTDTKSEGILRPTTSNATGRYDRSGFAVPLHMKISSGMFIGTRLPEPAYLPPNWSAHVHPEGQIYFSRRGSPSVVTEAYLYQPETLDKVTHWIKKIEDIAAGKNFPISEHLELFIKIEGEGCAYYFVDHNTRAQSWMDDIDTDALGLPPVVSVSQLNLCLEELYWGHVEFFPMHMSLPSSALDSLLCYPIAHWLADQMTSRVSTFPYTKQECEAFVSLLKNSRDHLEDGNIVSTVARIWSLICRNRYLTQYGQEYSRLSRDQAVLYDPTTKHRWVSAIASRLSFKTSDRYLTKLDDLFVDHMVYIEEWKTMVTGCLQDWRRASQIAFFALILQAFVFALTPSISLAVTSASLFVASLLLSMLLVHRFDPLQGICVTDAMDYLESIQSPTFKFQFVALVYSLPQALNLWGILVFFMNCVYMLATQFGTKFAVWISVIALLGVLVFQWTTSPRFNHSLTRLAAKFSRSSDVFTSMV
;
A
#
# COMPACT_ATOMS: atom_id res chain seq x y z
N MET A 1 8.78 3.11 -3.24
CA MET A 1 8.79 3.01 -4.72
C MET A 1 9.77 4.01 -5.34
N ALA A 2 11.03 4.00 -4.91
CA ALA A 2 12.18 4.58 -5.61
C ALA A 2 13.36 3.59 -5.63
N ALA A 3 13.04 2.30 -5.51
CA ALA A 3 13.97 1.19 -5.60
C ALA A 3 13.21 0.08 -6.33
N GLN A 4 13.29 0.08 -7.68
CA GLN A 4 13.01 -1.02 -8.63
C GLN A 4 12.59 -0.54 -10.04
N ILE A 5 13.07 0.62 -10.49
CA ILE A 5 13.13 0.95 -11.93
C ILE A 5 14.60 1.21 -12.29
N SER A 6 15.42 0.16 -12.29
CA SER A 6 16.79 0.21 -12.83
C SER A 6 17.19 -1.08 -13.57
N ASP A 7 16.26 -1.98 -13.87
CA ASP A 7 16.54 -3.21 -14.60
C ASP A 7 15.72 -3.25 -15.89
N LYS A 8 16.24 -2.56 -16.91
CA LYS A 8 16.06 -2.85 -18.34
C LYS A 8 16.67 -1.69 -19.13
N PHE A 9 17.95 -1.80 -19.49
CA PHE A 9 18.56 -1.34 -20.76
C PHE A 9 20.08 -1.58 -20.66
N ALA A 10 20.50 -2.85 -20.65
CA ALA A 10 21.89 -3.22 -20.85
C ALA A 10 21.94 -4.31 -21.93
N GLY A 11 22.38 -3.92 -23.13
CA GLY A 11 22.58 -4.86 -24.24
C GLY A 11 22.68 -4.21 -25.61
N ASN A 12 23.86 -3.66 -25.94
CA ASN A 12 24.66 -4.05 -27.13
C ASN A 12 25.75 -3.00 -27.41
N GLY A 13 26.97 -3.49 -27.58
CA GLY A 13 28.17 -2.68 -27.58
C GLY A 13 28.56 -2.04 -28.89
N LEU A 14 29.52 -1.12 -28.77
CA LEU A 14 30.58 -0.91 -29.74
C LEU A 14 31.79 -0.34 -29.00
N ALA A 15 32.87 -1.12 -29.01
CA ALA A 15 34.16 -0.73 -28.46
C ALA A 15 34.71 0.45 -29.26
N THR A 16 34.88 1.60 -28.60
CA THR A 16 35.64 2.72 -29.15
C THR A 16 36.72 3.04 -28.14
N VAL A 17 37.97 2.84 -28.53
CA VAL A 17 39.16 3.19 -27.76
C VAL A 17 39.16 4.71 -27.61
N VAL A 18 38.89 5.20 -26.41
CA VAL A 18 39.04 6.60 -26.05
C VAL A 18 40.12 6.70 -24.98
N THR A 19 41.13 7.48 -25.33
CA THR A 19 42.31 7.84 -24.56
C THR A 19 41.96 8.39 -23.18
N ASP A 20 42.78 7.99 -22.21
CA ASP A 20 42.77 8.35 -20.79
C ASP A 20 42.82 9.87 -20.57
N THR A 21 41.63 10.47 -20.44
CA THR A 21 41.43 11.75 -19.76
C THR A 21 40.65 11.44 -18.50
N LYS A 22 41.23 11.67 -17.32
CA LYS A 22 40.53 11.61 -16.02
C LYS A 22 39.18 12.31 -16.16
N SER A 23 38.09 11.55 -16.18
CA SER A 23 36.74 12.11 -16.24
C SER A 23 36.54 12.95 -14.98
N GLU A 24 36.35 14.26 -15.13
CA GLU A 24 35.89 15.07 -14.00
C GLU A 24 34.57 14.49 -13.51
N GLY A 25 34.50 14.12 -12.23
CA GLY A 25 33.29 13.59 -11.63
C GLY A 25 32.13 14.58 -11.76
N ILE A 26 30.90 14.05 -11.85
CA ILE A 26 29.68 14.84 -12.01
C ILE A 26 29.06 15.12 -10.64
N LEU A 27 28.62 16.37 -10.43
CA LEU A 27 27.78 16.76 -9.29
C LEU A 27 26.31 16.53 -9.67
N ARG A 28 25.59 15.70 -8.91
CA ARG A 28 24.20 15.33 -9.20
C ARG A 28 23.27 15.70 -8.04
N PRO A 29 22.11 16.32 -8.28
CA PRO A 29 21.11 16.48 -7.23
C PRO A 29 20.47 15.13 -6.88
N THR A 30 20.16 14.92 -5.60
CA THR A 30 19.44 13.73 -5.12
C THR A 30 18.44 14.11 -4.04
N THR A 31 17.72 13.14 -3.47
CA THR A 31 16.76 13.32 -2.37
C THR A 31 17.15 12.41 -1.21
N SER A 32 16.63 12.67 0.01
CA SER A 32 16.84 11.75 1.15
C SER A 32 16.40 10.31 0.83
N ASN A 33 15.27 10.15 0.15
CA ASN A 33 14.73 8.85 -0.24
C ASN A 33 15.56 8.10 -1.31
N ALA A 34 16.38 8.81 -2.10
CA ALA A 34 17.19 8.25 -3.19
C ALA A 34 18.68 8.09 -2.84
N THR A 35 19.01 8.07 -1.54
CA THR A 35 20.39 7.91 -1.06
C THR A 35 20.94 6.50 -1.26
N GLY A 36 20.07 5.49 -1.41
CA GLY A 36 20.44 4.08 -1.51
C GLY A 36 21.00 3.50 -0.20
N ARG A 37 20.60 4.09 0.93
CA ARG A 37 21.07 3.72 2.27
C ARG A 37 20.88 2.23 2.59
N TYR A 38 19.71 1.68 2.26
CA TYR A 38 19.37 0.26 2.49
C TYR A 38 19.82 -0.68 1.37
N ASP A 39 20.39 -0.16 0.27
CA ASP A 39 20.83 -0.95 -0.88
C ASP A 39 22.31 -1.38 -0.79
N ARG A 40 23.00 -0.96 0.28
CA ARG A 40 24.43 -1.28 0.48
C ARG A 40 24.60 -2.78 0.73
N SER A 41 25.50 -3.40 -0.03
CA SER A 41 25.94 -4.77 0.19
C SER A 41 27.44 -4.80 0.51
N GLY A 42 27.82 -5.65 1.47
CA GLY A 42 29.21 -5.79 1.92
C GLY A 42 29.33 -6.83 3.02
N PHE A 43 30.58 -7.24 3.31
CA PHE A 43 30.87 -8.23 4.33
C PHE A 43 31.74 -7.61 5.43
N ALA A 44 31.33 -7.80 6.68
CA ALA A 44 32.20 -7.57 7.83
C ALA A 44 33.06 -8.82 8.05
N VAL A 45 34.39 -8.67 8.02
CA VAL A 45 35.32 -9.77 8.31
C VAL A 45 35.68 -9.73 9.80
N PRO A 46 35.28 -10.73 10.60
CA PRO A 46 35.62 -10.77 12.02
C PRO A 46 37.13 -10.99 12.20
N LEU A 47 37.75 -10.18 13.06
CA LEU A 47 39.18 -10.28 13.38
C LEU A 47 39.37 -10.27 14.90
N HIS A 48 40.29 -11.10 15.39
CA HIS A 48 40.72 -11.03 16.78
C HIS A 48 41.64 -9.82 16.97
N MET A 49 41.27 -8.93 17.88
CA MET A 49 42.06 -7.75 18.23
C MET A 49 42.72 -7.92 19.60
N LYS A 50 43.93 -7.39 19.75
CA LYS A 50 44.58 -7.29 21.06
C LYS A 50 43.94 -6.15 21.85
N ILE A 51 43.47 -6.43 23.07
CA ILE A 51 42.99 -5.41 24.00
C ILE A 51 44.23 -4.79 24.67
N SER A 52 44.60 -3.59 24.25
CA SER A 52 45.73 -2.87 24.85
C SER A 52 45.42 -2.53 26.31
N SER A 53 46.45 -2.51 27.17
CA SER A 53 46.28 -2.09 28.57
C SER A 53 45.72 -0.67 28.64
N GLY A 54 44.64 -0.48 29.38
CA GLY A 54 43.95 0.81 29.49
C GLY A 54 43.05 1.19 28.31
N MET A 55 42.89 0.32 27.30
CA MET A 55 41.91 0.52 26.24
C MET A 55 40.51 0.66 26.87
N PHE A 56 39.77 1.70 26.48
CA PHE A 56 38.45 2.06 27.01
C PHE A 56 38.41 2.62 28.44
N ILE A 57 39.56 2.87 29.07
CA ILE A 57 39.61 3.62 30.33
C ILE A 57 39.58 5.12 30.02
N GLY A 58 38.55 5.84 30.50
CA GLY A 58 38.40 7.29 30.35
C GLY A 58 37.76 7.77 29.04
N THR A 59 37.87 7.01 27.94
CA THR A 59 37.20 7.31 26.65
C THR A 59 36.63 6.02 26.04
N ARG A 60 35.39 6.07 25.51
CA ARG A 60 34.71 4.89 24.96
C ARG A 60 35.32 4.39 23.64
N LEU A 61 35.87 5.28 22.82
CA LEU A 61 36.60 5.00 21.58
C LEU A 61 37.55 6.20 21.36
N PRO A 62 38.83 5.98 21.04
CA PRO A 62 39.66 7.07 20.54
C PRO A 62 39.15 7.46 19.14
N GLU A 63 38.66 8.69 18.98
CA GLU A 63 38.43 9.25 17.65
C GLU A 63 39.78 9.24 16.90
N PRO A 64 39.84 8.80 15.64
CA PRO A 64 41.11 8.76 14.92
C PRO A 64 41.71 10.16 14.83
N ALA A 65 43.01 10.28 15.11
CA ALA A 65 43.71 11.56 15.18
C ALA A 65 43.73 12.38 13.88
N TYR A 66 43.25 11.81 12.77
CA TYR A 66 43.18 12.46 11.46
C TYR A 66 41.78 12.97 11.09
N LEU A 67 40.75 12.79 11.95
CA LEU A 67 39.47 13.46 11.72
C LEU A 67 39.68 14.97 11.87
N PRO A 68 39.35 15.81 10.87
CA PRO A 68 39.61 17.25 10.97
C PRO A 68 38.80 17.89 12.11
N PRO A 69 39.23 19.04 12.64
CA PRO A 69 38.46 19.76 13.66
C PRO A 69 37.05 20.06 13.15
N ASN A 70 36.07 20.00 14.05
CA ASN A 70 34.63 20.20 13.82
C ASN A 70 33.88 19.05 13.16
N TRP A 71 34.53 17.94 12.82
CA TRP A 71 33.84 16.71 12.47
C TRP A 71 33.53 15.87 13.72
N SER A 72 32.37 15.22 13.72
CA SER A 72 31.97 14.26 14.74
C SER A 72 31.39 13.01 14.09
N ALA A 73 31.75 11.85 14.63
CA ALA A 73 31.21 10.56 14.21
C ALA A 73 29.96 10.22 15.04
N HIS A 74 28.92 9.76 14.37
CA HIS A 74 27.65 9.40 14.99
C HIS A 74 27.22 8.00 14.55
N VAL A 75 26.52 7.30 15.43
CA VAL A 75 25.93 5.99 15.15
C VAL A 75 24.42 6.15 15.14
N HIS A 76 23.79 5.95 13.99
CA HIS A 76 22.33 5.96 13.85
C HIS A 76 21.67 4.89 14.75
N PRO A 77 20.40 5.04 15.17
CA PRO A 77 19.71 4.02 15.99
C PRO A 77 19.68 2.62 15.35
N GLU A 78 19.67 2.54 14.02
CA GLU A 78 19.76 1.27 13.26
C GLU A 78 21.20 0.72 13.13
N GLY A 79 22.21 1.41 13.66
CA GLY A 79 23.61 0.96 13.74
C GLY A 79 24.56 1.51 12.67
N GLN A 80 24.07 2.19 11.64
CA GLN A 80 24.91 2.78 10.58
C GLN A 80 25.70 4.00 11.10
N ILE A 81 27.00 4.05 10.80
CA ILE A 81 27.85 5.22 11.11
C ILE A 81 27.64 6.29 10.04
N TYR A 82 27.57 7.55 10.49
CA TYR A 82 27.63 8.74 9.65
C TYR A 82 28.46 9.83 10.34
N PHE A 83 28.83 10.87 9.60
CA PHE A 83 29.68 11.95 10.07
C PHE A 83 28.98 13.28 9.84
N SER A 84 29.13 14.20 10.80
CA SER A 84 28.64 15.57 10.70
C SER A 84 29.79 16.56 10.89
N ARG A 85 29.77 17.67 10.16
CA ARG A 85 30.68 18.81 10.29
C ARG A 85 29.91 20.01 10.80
N ARG A 86 30.28 20.54 11.95
CA ARG A 86 29.75 21.82 12.43
C ARG A 86 30.30 22.96 11.58
N GLY A 87 29.42 23.83 11.09
CA GLY A 87 29.76 24.96 10.23
C GLY A 87 28.51 25.66 9.67
N SER A 88 28.71 26.56 8.72
CA SER A 88 27.65 27.28 8.01
C SER A 88 27.89 27.15 6.50
N PRO A 89 27.29 26.15 5.83
CA PRO A 89 26.27 25.23 6.34
C PRO A 89 26.89 24.08 7.16
N SER A 90 26.08 23.42 8.00
CA SER A 90 26.47 22.11 8.54
C SER A 90 26.55 21.11 7.39
N VAL A 91 27.38 20.08 7.54
CA VAL A 91 27.51 19.04 6.50
C VAL A 91 27.33 17.68 7.11
N VAL A 92 26.54 16.83 6.47
CA VAL A 92 26.39 15.42 6.86
C VAL A 92 26.74 14.49 5.71
N THR A 93 27.36 13.35 6.05
CA THR A 93 27.69 12.32 5.08
C THR A 93 27.74 10.94 5.70
N GLU A 94 27.35 9.93 4.93
CA GLU A 94 27.52 8.52 5.26
C GLU A 94 28.81 7.92 4.68
N ALA A 95 29.66 8.75 4.07
CA ALA A 95 30.97 8.33 3.59
C ALA A 95 31.88 7.98 4.78
N TYR A 96 32.63 6.89 4.69
CA TYR A 96 33.46 6.43 5.81
C TYR A 96 34.75 7.26 5.92
N LEU A 97 34.70 8.35 6.70
CA LEU A 97 35.80 9.33 6.82
C LEU A 97 37.06 8.79 7.52
N TYR A 98 36.98 7.56 8.06
CA TYR A 98 38.15 6.86 8.59
C TYR A 98 39.10 6.35 7.49
N GLN A 99 38.72 6.51 6.22
CA GLN A 99 39.62 6.32 5.08
C GLN A 99 40.10 7.68 4.57
N PRO A 100 41.42 7.97 4.60
CA PRO A 100 41.96 9.26 4.16
C PRO A 100 41.55 9.65 2.72
N GLU A 101 41.56 8.71 1.79
CA GLU A 101 41.13 8.95 0.40
C GLU A 101 39.67 9.43 0.29
N THR A 102 38.79 8.84 1.12
CA THR A 102 37.38 9.23 1.19
C THR A 102 37.22 10.61 1.80
N LEU A 103 38.01 10.94 2.83
CA LEU A 103 38.03 12.26 3.46
C LEU A 103 38.48 13.35 2.48
N ASP A 104 39.52 13.09 1.67
CA ASP A 104 40.00 14.02 0.65
C ASP A 104 38.93 14.27 -0.43
N LYS A 105 38.27 13.20 -0.90
CA LYS A 105 37.14 13.31 -1.86
C LYS A 105 35.98 14.12 -1.28
N VAL A 106 35.58 13.84 -0.04
CA VAL A 106 34.53 14.56 0.68
C VAL A 106 34.88 16.05 0.79
N THR A 107 36.10 16.36 1.25
CA THR A 107 36.55 17.74 1.43
C THR A 107 36.62 18.51 0.11
N HIS A 108 37.10 17.85 -0.96
CA HIS A 108 37.11 18.42 -2.31
C HIS A 108 35.70 18.79 -2.80
N TRP A 109 34.75 17.87 -2.65
CA TRP A 109 33.38 18.08 -3.11
C TRP A 109 32.62 19.12 -2.29
N ILE A 110 32.82 19.15 -0.97
CA ILE A 110 32.25 20.22 -0.13
C ILE A 110 32.72 21.59 -0.62
N LYS A 111 34.03 21.77 -0.81
CA LYS A 111 34.59 23.04 -1.28
C LYS A 111 34.03 23.42 -2.66
N LYS A 112 33.95 22.46 -3.58
CA LYS A 112 33.38 22.69 -4.92
C LYS A 112 31.91 23.11 -4.86
N ILE A 113 31.11 22.51 -3.98
CA ILE A 113 29.70 22.89 -3.77
C ILE A 113 29.60 24.29 -3.16
N GLU A 114 30.43 24.62 -2.17
CA GLU A 114 30.49 25.96 -1.56
C GLU A 114 30.88 27.03 -2.60
N ASP A 115 31.87 26.75 -3.45
CA ASP A 115 32.30 27.65 -4.54
C ASP A 115 31.17 27.87 -5.57
N ILE A 116 30.44 26.82 -5.95
CA ILE A 116 29.30 26.90 -6.87
C ILE A 116 28.14 27.69 -6.23
N ALA A 117 27.83 27.40 -4.97
CA ALA A 117 26.77 28.09 -4.23
C ALA A 117 27.06 29.59 -4.12
N ALA A 118 28.31 29.95 -3.82
CA ALA A 118 28.76 31.34 -3.80
C ALA A 118 28.64 32.01 -5.17
N GLY A 119 29.05 31.33 -6.25
CA GLY A 119 28.92 31.84 -7.62
C GLY A 119 27.46 32.08 -8.06
N LYS A 120 26.51 31.31 -7.52
CA LYS A 120 25.07 31.44 -7.80
C LYS A 120 24.33 32.38 -6.84
N ASN A 121 25.00 32.95 -5.85
CA ASN A 121 24.38 33.68 -4.74
C ASN A 121 23.32 32.85 -4.00
N PHE A 122 23.53 31.54 -3.85
CA PHE A 122 22.63 30.68 -3.08
C PHE A 122 22.71 31.04 -1.59
N PRO A 123 21.57 31.23 -0.89
CA PRO A 123 21.57 31.77 0.47
C PRO A 123 22.03 30.72 1.48
N ILE A 124 23.32 30.63 1.77
CA ILE A 124 23.87 29.79 2.84
C ILE A 124 23.60 30.43 4.20
N SER A 125 23.03 29.68 5.13
CA SER A 125 22.70 30.13 6.49
C SER A 125 23.07 29.05 7.53
N GLU A 126 23.01 29.40 8.82
CA GLU A 126 23.25 28.46 9.92
C GLU A 126 22.17 27.37 10.07
N HIS A 127 21.00 27.58 9.46
CA HIS A 127 19.87 26.65 9.50
C HIS A 127 19.87 25.66 8.33
N LEU A 128 20.80 25.83 7.40
CA LEU A 128 20.98 24.96 6.25
C LEU A 128 21.99 23.86 6.57
N GLU A 129 21.60 22.64 6.25
CA GLU A 129 22.45 21.47 6.28
C GLU A 129 22.64 20.92 4.87
N LEU A 130 23.90 20.65 4.51
CA LEU A 130 24.28 20.04 3.25
C LEU A 130 24.50 18.54 3.45
N PHE A 131 23.74 17.71 2.75
CA PHE A 131 24.06 16.29 2.62
C PHE A 131 24.92 16.06 1.38
N ILE A 132 25.95 15.23 1.52
CA ILE A 132 26.73 14.74 0.39
C ILE A 132 26.97 13.22 0.43
N LYS A 133 26.98 12.61 -0.74
CA LYS A 133 27.31 11.20 -0.97
C LYS A 133 28.28 11.08 -2.14
N ILE A 134 29.40 10.41 -1.92
CA ILE A 134 30.40 10.15 -2.97
C ILE A 134 29.92 8.98 -3.84
N GLU A 135 29.91 9.17 -5.16
CA GLU A 135 29.51 8.17 -6.16
C GLU A 135 30.65 7.97 -7.19
N GLY A 136 31.60 7.10 -6.87
CA GLY A 136 32.81 6.90 -7.67
C GLY A 136 33.72 8.13 -7.67
N GLU A 137 33.77 8.83 -8.80
CA GLU A 137 34.44 10.13 -8.92
C GLU A 137 33.46 11.31 -8.76
N GLY A 138 32.15 11.08 -8.86
CA GLY A 138 31.10 12.09 -8.71
C GLY A 138 30.62 12.28 -7.26
N CYS A 139 29.67 13.19 -7.09
CA CYS A 139 29.04 13.49 -5.80
C CYS A 139 27.55 13.77 -5.98
N ALA A 140 26.73 13.18 -5.12
CA ALA A 140 25.31 13.47 -5.02
C ALA A 140 25.05 14.39 -3.81
N TYR A 141 24.19 15.40 -3.97
CA TYR A 141 23.94 16.40 -2.94
C TYR A 141 22.47 16.82 -2.82
N TYR A 142 22.11 17.36 -1.65
CA TYR A 142 20.91 18.18 -1.44
C TYR A 142 21.11 19.06 -0.21
N PHE A 143 20.35 20.16 -0.13
CA PHE A 143 20.29 21.03 1.04
C PHE A 143 19.00 20.81 1.82
N VAL A 144 19.07 21.02 3.14
CA VAL A 144 17.94 20.89 4.07
C VAL A 144 17.86 22.16 4.90
N ASP A 145 16.71 22.80 4.92
CA ASP A 145 16.46 23.95 5.78
C ASP A 145 15.62 23.53 6.99
N HIS A 146 16.22 23.61 8.19
CA HIS A 146 15.54 23.23 9.44
C HIS A 146 14.46 24.23 9.88
N ASN A 147 14.47 25.47 9.39
CA ASN A 147 13.45 26.46 9.71
C ASN A 147 12.18 26.24 8.87
N THR A 148 12.35 26.08 7.56
CA THR A 148 11.23 25.84 6.64
C THR A 148 10.80 24.38 6.58
N ARG A 149 11.63 23.46 7.10
CA ARG A 149 11.43 22.00 7.09
C ARG A 149 11.27 21.45 5.68
N ALA A 150 12.14 21.88 4.76
CA ALA A 150 12.09 21.49 3.36
C ALA A 150 13.48 21.15 2.82
N GLN A 151 13.51 20.27 1.81
CA GLN A 151 14.71 20.06 0.98
C GLN A 151 14.76 21.03 -0.19
N SER A 152 15.97 21.44 -0.58
CA SER A 152 16.22 22.35 -1.69
C SER A 152 17.53 22.02 -2.43
N TRP A 153 17.69 22.62 -3.60
CA TRP A 153 18.84 22.44 -4.49
C TRP A 153 19.32 23.78 -5.03
N MET A 154 20.54 23.84 -5.55
CA MET A 154 21.12 25.08 -6.09
C MET A 154 20.62 25.43 -7.50
N ASP A 155 19.98 24.48 -8.17
CA ASP A 155 19.50 24.59 -9.55
C ASP A 155 17.99 24.38 -9.59
N ASP A 156 17.35 25.02 -10.57
CA ASP A 156 15.98 24.70 -10.95
C ASP A 156 15.98 23.26 -11.51
N ILE A 157 15.22 22.38 -10.86
CA ILE A 157 15.17 20.96 -11.19
C ILE A 157 13.71 20.52 -11.22
N ASP A 158 13.38 19.77 -12.26
CA ASP A 158 12.06 19.18 -12.40
C ASP A 158 11.87 18.03 -11.40
N THR A 159 10.66 17.91 -10.85
CA THR A 159 10.34 16.91 -9.83
C THR A 159 10.51 15.47 -10.33
N ASP A 160 10.27 15.24 -11.62
CA ASP A 160 10.43 13.94 -12.27
C ASP A 160 11.91 13.49 -12.33
N ALA A 161 12.83 14.42 -12.60
CA ALA A 161 14.27 14.19 -12.60
C ALA A 161 14.79 13.76 -11.20
N LEU A 162 14.10 14.18 -10.13
CA LEU A 162 14.37 13.79 -8.75
C LEU A 162 13.63 12.51 -8.31
N GLY A 163 12.77 11.96 -9.17
CA GLY A 163 11.91 10.82 -8.84
C GLY A 163 10.81 11.16 -7.83
N LEU A 164 10.42 12.43 -7.73
CA LEU A 164 9.30 12.86 -6.88
C LEU A 164 7.97 12.62 -7.58
N PRO A 165 6.90 12.31 -6.83
CA PRO A 165 5.61 12.04 -7.42
C PRO A 165 4.97 13.35 -7.96
N PRO A 166 4.08 13.26 -8.96
CA PRO A 166 3.45 14.44 -9.56
C PRO A 166 2.53 15.16 -8.56
N VAL A 167 2.55 16.48 -8.58
CA VAL A 167 1.79 17.34 -7.64
C VAL A 167 0.75 18.18 -8.37
N VAL A 168 -0.36 18.49 -7.70
CA VAL A 168 -1.43 19.35 -8.27
C VAL A 168 -1.24 20.84 -7.95
N SER A 169 -0.39 21.17 -6.98
CA SER A 169 -0.16 22.55 -6.53
C SER A 169 1.17 22.72 -5.77
N VAL A 170 1.58 23.98 -5.56
CA VAL A 170 2.79 24.31 -4.77
C VAL A 170 2.66 23.89 -3.31
N SER A 171 1.45 23.97 -2.72
CA SER A 171 1.23 23.51 -1.34
C SER A 171 1.37 21.99 -1.21
N GLN A 172 1.01 21.23 -2.24
CA GLN A 172 1.30 19.80 -2.32
C GLN A 172 2.79 19.52 -2.46
N LEU A 173 3.50 20.27 -3.31
CA LEU A 173 4.95 20.15 -3.43
C LEU A 173 5.63 20.36 -2.07
N ASN A 174 5.18 21.36 -1.30
CA ASN A 174 5.70 21.60 0.03
C ASN A 174 5.53 20.39 0.97
N LEU A 175 4.41 19.67 0.90
CA LEU A 175 4.22 18.43 1.68
C LEU A 175 5.21 17.33 1.28
N CYS A 176 5.52 17.20 -0.02
CA CYS A 176 6.55 16.25 -0.49
C CYS A 176 7.94 16.66 0.00
N LEU A 177 8.29 17.94 -0.06
CA LEU A 177 9.59 18.44 0.41
C LEU A 177 9.72 18.31 1.94
N GLU A 178 8.62 18.47 2.68
CA GLU A 178 8.56 18.24 4.12
C GLU A 178 8.69 16.74 4.47
N GLU A 179 8.07 15.85 3.69
CA GLU A 179 8.30 14.40 3.83
C GLU A 179 9.80 14.06 3.67
N LEU A 180 10.45 14.61 2.65
CA LEU A 180 11.88 14.42 2.42
C LEU A 180 12.72 14.98 3.58
N TYR A 181 12.38 16.17 4.10
CA TYR A 181 13.02 16.77 5.28
C TYR A 181 12.97 15.82 6.48
N TRP A 182 11.80 15.30 6.80
CA TRP A 182 11.66 14.37 7.92
C TRP A 182 12.39 13.05 7.67
N GLY A 183 12.45 12.57 6.43
CA GLY A 183 13.30 11.43 6.07
C GLY A 183 14.80 11.70 6.29
N HIS A 184 15.28 12.93 6.04
CA HIS A 184 16.65 13.32 6.35
C HIS A 184 16.90 13.35 7.87
N VAL A 185 16.01 13.96 8.64
CA VAL A 185 16.10 13.98 10.12
C VAL A 185 16.06 12.57 10.69
N GLU A 186 15.23 11.70 10.14
CA GLU A 186 15.17 10.28 10.50
C GLU A 186 16.53 9.61 10.30
N PHE A 187 17.19 9.87 9.17
CA PHE A 187 18.48 9.26 8.79
C PHE A 187 19.69 9.83 9.53
N PHE A 188 19.65 11.10 9.95
CA PHE A 188 20.76 11.80 10.62
C PHE A 188 20.36 12.46 11.96
N PRO A 189 19.81 11.72 12.94
CA PRO A 189 19.17 12.34 14.11
C PRO A 189 20.13 12.68 15.26
N MET A 190 21.24 11.95 15.39
CA MET A 190 22.12 11.98 16.58
C MET A 190 22.93 13.27 16.81
N HIS A 191 23.01 14.16 15.83
CA HIS A 191 23.79 15.39 15.94
C HIS A 191 22.91 16.63 16.17
N MET A 192 21.58 16.43 16.24
CA MET A 192 20.58 17.46 16.37
C MET A 192 19.61 17.18 17.53
N SER A 193 18.87 18.20 17.95
CA SER A 193 17.76 18.10 18.90
C SER A 193 16.50 18.72 18.30
N LEU A 194 15.33 18.22 18.72
CA LEU A 194 14.06 18.76 18.25
C LEU A 194 13.44 19.71 19.27
N PRO A 195 12.82 20.82 18.83
CA PRO A 195 12.04 21.65 19.73
C PRO A 195 10.78 20.92 20.19
N SER A 196 10.35 21.14 21.45
CA SER A 196 9.13 20.54 22.00
C SER A 196 7.88 20.85 21.18
N SER A 197 7.87 21.99 20.47
CA SER A 197 6.78 22.36 19.55
C SER A 197 6.59 21.38 18.40
N ALA A 198 7.64 20.69 17.94
CA ALA A 198 7.54 19.69 16.88
C ALA A 198 6.77 18.45 17.34
N LEU A 199 6.97 18.04 18.59
CA LEU A 199 6.25 16.92 19.21
C LEU A 199 4.84 17.32 19.65
N ASP A 200 4.68 18.50 20.25
CA ASP A 200 3.37 18.98 20.69
C ASP A 200 2.42 19.18 19.49
N SER A 201 2.94 19.70 18.36
CA SER A 201 2.16 19.82 17.11
C SER A 201 1.75 18.45 16.56
N LEU A 202 2.59 17.43 16.73
CA LEU A 202 2.34 16.05 16.30
C LEU A 202 1.27 15.36 17.15
N LEU A 203 1.30 15.59 18.47
CA LEU A 203 0.35 15.02 19.42
C LEU A 203 -1.02 15.70 19.34
N CYS A 204 -1.05 17.03 19.25
CA CYS A 204 -2.28 17.81 19.47
C CYS A 204 -3.21 17.81 18.26
N TYR A 205 -2.68 17.86 17.02
CA TYR A 205 -3.51 18.08 15.83
C TYR A 205 -3.76 16.82 14.99
N PRO A 206 -2.75 16.10 14.46
CA PRO A 206 -3.00 15.00 13.54
C PRO A 206 -3.47 13.74 14.25
N ILE A 207 -2.73 13.24 15.25
CA ILE A 207 -2.97 11.90 15.80
C ILE A 207 -4.27 11.85 16.62
N ALA A 208 -4.55 12.88 17.41
CA ALA A 208 -5.81 12.97 18.15
C ALA A 208 -7.02 13.07 17.21
N HIS A 209 -6.92 13.85 16.13
CA HIS A 209 -7.96 13.93 15.12
C HIS A 209 -8.17 12.57 14.42
N TRP A 210 -7.09 11.86 14.08
CA TRP A 210 -7.19 10.55 13.43
C TRP A 210 -7.82 9.49 14.34
N LEU A 211 -7.49 9.49 15.63
CA LEU A 211 -8.16 8.62 16.60
C LEU A 211 -9.67 8.88 16.63
N ALA A 212 -10.07 10.15 16.67
CA ALA A 212 -11.48 10.52 16.64
C ALA A 212 -12.15 10.09 15.33
N ASP A 213 -11.50 10.30 14.18
CA ASP A 213 -12.01 9.89 12.88
C ASP A 213 -12.18 8.38 12.77
N GLN A 214 -11.18 7.58 13.18
CA GLN A 214 -11.27 6.11 13.23
C GLN A 214 -12.38 5.61 14.16
N MET A 215 -12.67 6.34 15.24
CA MET A 215 -13.75 5.98 16.16
C MET A 215 -15.15 6.36 15.65
N THR A 216 -15.24 7.37 14.79
CA THR A 216 -16.53 7.96 14.36
C THR A 216 -16.89 7.66 12.90
N SER A 217 -15.91 7.26 12.08
CA SER A 217 -16.05 6.99 10.65
C SER A 217 -15.58 5.58 10.30
N ARG A 218 -16.33 4.90 9.42
CA ARG A 218 -15.94 3.61 8.84
C ARG A 218 -15.02 3.72 7.63
N VAL A 219 -14.89 4.93 7.08
CA VAL A 219 -14.19 5.23 5.83
C VAL A 219 -13.08 6.25 6.04
N SER A 220 -12.48 6.25 7.24
CA SER A 220 -11.34 7.10 7.55
C SER A 220 -10.23 6.92 6.53
N THR A 221 -9.63 8.04 6.14
CA THR A 221 -8.54 8.07 5.15
C THR A 221 -7.19 7.72 5.77
N PHE A 222 -7.13 7.48 7.08
CA PHE A 222 -5.87 7.20 7.76
C PHE A 222 -5.46 5.72 7.63
N PRO A 223 -4.18 5.41 7.33
CA PRO A 223 -3.76 4.04 7.03
C PRO A 223 -3.60 3.14 8.26
N TYR A 224 -3.59 3.70 9.47
CA TYR A 224 -3.38 2.96 10.70
C TYR A 224 -4.68 2.77 11.49
N THR A 225 -4.74 1.65 12.19
CA THR A 225 -5.84 1.29 13.09
C THR A 225 -5.87 2.17 14.33
N LYS A 226 -7.01 2.17 15.03
CA LYS A 226 -7.15 2.80 16.35
C LYS A 226 -6.05 2.35 17.33
N GLN A 227 -5.75 1.05 17.38
CA GLN A 227 -4.79 0.47 18.32
C GLN A 227 -3.37 0.97 18.05
N GLU A 228 -2.98 1.05 16.78
CA GLU A 228 -1.68 1.61 16.37
C GLU A 228 -1.60 3.11 16.68
N CYS A 229 -2.68 3.86 16.45
CA CYS A 229 -2.73 5.28 16.80
C CYS A 229 -2.60 5.51 18.32
N GLU A 230 -3.27 4.69 19.15
CA GLU A 230 -3.13 4.74 20.62
C GLU A 230 -1.68 4.45 21.05
N ALA A 231 -1.03 3.47 20.40
CA ALA A 231 0.37 3.15 20.64
C ALA A 231 1.30 4.32 20.25
N PHE A 232 1.07 4.99 19.12
CA PHE A 232 1.82 6.19 18.73
C PHE A 232 1.66 7.32 19.75
N VAL A 233 0.43 7.58 20.22
CA VAL A 233 0.21 8.60 21.27
C VAL A 233 0.98 8.25 22.54
N SER A 234 0.94 6.99 22.97
CA SER A 234 1.68 6.56 24.16
C SER A 234 3.18 6.75 23.99
N LEU A 235 3.73 6.36 22.83
CA LEU A 235 5.15 6.47 22.55
C LEU A 235 5.60 7.94 22.56
N LEU A 236 4.84 8.81 21.90
CA LEU A 236 5.17 10.23 21.79
C LEU A 236 5.03 10.97 23.12
N LYS A 237 4.03 10.63 23.96
CA LYS A 237 3.90 11.20 25.31
C LYS A 237 5.10 10.88 26.18
N ASN A 238 5.59 9.64 26.13
CA ASN A 238 6.75 9.19 26.90
C ASN A 238 8.06 9.82 26.39
N SER A 239 8.07 10.34 25.16
CA SER A 239 9.24 10.91 24.50
C SER A 239 9.44 12.41 24.76
N ARG A 240 8.46 13.08 25.40
CA ARG A 240 8.38 14.55 25.50
C ARG A 240 9.59 15.20 26.18
N ASP A 241 10.13 14.54 27.19
CA ASP A 241 11.24 15.06 28.01
C ASP A 241 12.62 14.60 27.51
N HIS A 242 12.68 13.90 26.36
CA HIS A 242 13.89 13.27 25.84
C HIS A 242 14.18 13.65 24.38
N LEU A 243 13.77 14.84 23.94
CA LEU A 243 13.96 15.34 22.57
C LEU A 243 15.41 15.72 22.20
N GLU A 244 16.33 15.61 23.17
CA GLU A 244 17.78 15.68 22.94
C GLU A 244 18.38 14.32 22.55
N ASP A 245 17.64 13.22 22.75
CA ASP A 245 18.09 11.87 22.37
C ASP A 245 17.79 11.63 20.87
N GLY A 246 18.83 11.40 20.09
CA GLY A 246 18.70 11.13 18.66
C GLY A 246 17.87 9.88 18.34
N ASN A 247 17.73 8.91 19.25
CA ASN A 247 16.82 7.77 19.05
C ASN A 247 15.35 8.23 19.02
N ILE A 248 15.01 9.16 19.90
CA ILE A 248 13.68 9.76 19.97
C ILE A 248 13.45 10.68 18.77
N VAL A 249 14.44 11.50 18.42
CA VAL A 249 14.39 12.36 17.22
C VAL A 249 14.10 11.53 15.96
N SER A 250 14.81 10.41 15.77
CA SER A 250 14.57 9.49 14.65
C SER A 250 13.12 8.99 14.61
N THR A 251 12.58 8.62 15.78
CA THR A 251 11.22 8.10 15.89
C THR A 251 10.17 9.18 15.60
N VAL A 252 10.35 10.38 16.14
CA VAL A 252 9.46 11.53 15.89
C VAL A 252 9.48 11.91 14.40
N ALA A 253 10.67 11.94 13.80
CA ALA A 253 10.84 12.24 12.37
C ALA A 253 10.17 11.21 11.48
N ARG A 254 10.34 9.91 11.79
CA ARG A 254 9.67 8.82 11.07
C ARG A 254 8.14 8.98 11.10
N ILE A 255 7.57 9.32 12.26
CA ILE A 255 6.11 9.54 12.36
C ILE A 255 5.69 10.77 11.55
N TRP A 256 6.44 11.87 11.61
CA TRP A 256 6.16 13.06 10.80
C TRP A 256 6.23 12.81 9.29
N SER A 257 7.20 12.01 8.83
CA SER A 257 7.30 11.59 7.44
C SER A 257 6.01 10.86 6.99
N LEU A 258 5.51 9.93 7.82
CA LEU A 258 4.24 9.23 7.57
C LEU A 258 3.04 10.19 7.49
N ILE A 259 3.02 11.24 8.32
CA ILE A 259 1.97 12.28 8.29
C ILE A 259 2.02 13.03 6.96
N CYS A 260 3.20 13.50 6.57
CA CYS A 260 3.38 14.27 5.35
C CYS A 260 2.99 13.43 4.12
N ARG A 261 3.41 12.17 4.10
CA ARG A 261 3.02 11.20 3.07
C ARG A 261 1.51 11.03 2.99
N ASN A 262 0.84 10.83 4.13
CA ASN A 262 -0.62 10.68 4.16
C ASN A 262 -1.33 11.96 3.69
N ARG A 263 -0.86 13.15 4.10
CA ARG A 263 -1.41 14.44 3.66
C ARG A 263 -1.25 14.65 2.15
N TYR A 264 -0.11 14.25 1.60
CA TYR A 264 0.11 14.25 0.16
C TYR A 264 -0.90 13.33 -0.55
N LEU A 265 -1.01 12.07 -0.10
CA LEU A 265 -1.91 11.08 -0.69
C LEU A 265 -3.39 11.51 -0.64
N THR A 266 -3.83 12.16 0.44
CA THR A 266 -5.22 12.61 0.59
C THR A 266 -5.50 13.98 -0.02
N GLN A 267 -4.55 14.58 -0.75
CA GLN A 267 -4.70 15.91 -1.34
C GLN A 267 -5.05 16.96 -0.26
N TYR A 268 -4.39 16.89 0.89
CA TYR A 268 -4.66 17.75 2.04
C TYR A 268 -4.51 19.24 1.70
N GLY A 269 -5.51 20.03 2.10
CA GLY A 269 -5.53 21.48 1.86
C GLY A 269 -5.84 21.89 0.42
N GLN A 270 -6.19 20.94 -0.46
CA GLN A 270 -6.64 21.23 -1.83
C GLN A 270 -8.17 21.40 -1.91
N GLU A 271 -8.64 22.04 -2.99
CA GLU A 271 -10.08 22.20 -3.27
C GLU A 271 -10.81 20.84 -3.34
N TYR A 272 -10.17 19.87 -4.01
CA TYR A 272 -10.64 18.49 -4.09
C TYR A 272 -9.75 17.60 -3.21
N SER A 273 -10.00 17.62 -1.91
CA SER A 273 -9.34 16.73 -0.95
C SER A 273 -10.09 15.42 -0.76
N ARG A 274 -9.37 14.34 -0.47
CA ARG A 274 -9.97 13.05 -0.12
C ARG A 274 -10.43 13.11 1.33
N LEU A 275 -11.75 13.10 1.54
CA LEU A 275 -12.36 13.10 2.87
C LEU A 275 -12.89 11.72 3.28
N SER A 276 -12.99 10.79 2.34
CA SER A 276 -13.38 9.41 2.59
C SER A 276 -12.52 8.47 1.76
N ARG A 277 -12.15 7.32 2.32
CA ARG A 277 -11.24 6.36 1.70
C ARG A 277 -11.72 5.86 0.34
N ASP A 278 -13.02 5.70 0.19
CA ASP A 278 -13.72 5.21 -1.01
C ASP A 278 -13.92 6.31 -2.08
N GLN A 279 -13.51 7.54 -1.80
CA GLN A 279 -13.61 8.66 -2.74
C GLN A 279 -12.41 8.70 -3.68
N ALA A 280 -12.67 8.52 -4.98
CA ALA A 280 -11.72 8.85 -6.03
C ALA A 280 -11.62 10.37 -6.18
N VAL A 281 -10.39 10.87 -6.14
CA VAL A 281 -10.05 12.29 -6.26
C VAL A 281 -9.20 12.55 -7.50
N LEU A 282 -8.40 11.57 -7.90
CA LEU A 282 -7.61 11.68 -9.12
C LEU A 282 -8.44 11.36 -10.35
N TYR A 283 -8.18 12.11 -11.43
CA TYR A 283 -8.82 11.86 -12.71
C TYR A 283 -8.27 10.57 -13.32
N ASP A 284 -9.15 9.62 -13.60
CA ASP A 284 -8.83 8.40 -14.32
C ASP A 284 -9.39 8.48 -15.75
N PRO A 285 -8.52 8.56 -16.79
CA PRO A 285 -8.95 8.66 -18.18
C PRO A 285 -9.59 7.37 -18.72
N THR A 286 -9.47 6.24 -18.00
CA THR A 286 -9.84 4.92 -18.52
C THR A 286 -11.35 4.66 -18.43
N THR A 287 -11.96 4.38 -19.58
CA THR A 287 -13.40 4.13 -19.68
C THR A 287 -13.71 2.66 -19.44
N LYS A 288 -14.51 2.34 -18.40
CA LYS A 288 -14.99 0.97 -18.16
C LYS A 288 -15.86 0.50 -19.33
N HIS A 289 -15.45 -0.59 -20.00
CA HIS A 289 -16.28 -1.22 -21.03
C HIS A 289 -17.49 -1.93 -20.39
N ARG A 290 -18.69 -1.36 -20.57
CA ARG A 290 -19.94 -1.86 -19.93
C ARG A 290 -20.41 -3.21 -20.46
N TRP A 291 -20.00 -3.61 -21.66
CA TRP A 291 -20.48 -4.86 -22.26
C TRP A 291 -19.83 -6.10 -21.61
N VAL A 292 -18.54 -6.01 -21.25
CA VAL A 292 -17.81 -7.10 -20.57
C VAL A 292 -18.43 -7.37 -19.21
N SER A 293 -18.65 -6.31 -18.42
CA SER A 293 -19.31 -6.44 -17.12
C SER A 293 -20.73 -7.00 -17.26
N ALA A 294 -21.48 -6.61 -18.29
CA ALA A 294 -22.82 -7.14 -18.53
C ALA A 294 -22.84 -8.65 -18.89
N ILE A 295 -21.83 -9.15 -19.61
CA ILE A 295 -21.70 -10.59 -19.91
C ILE A 295 -21.24 -11.35 -18.65
N ALA A 296 -20.19 -10.85 -18.01
CA ALA A 296 -19.65 -11.44 -16.77
C ALA A 296 -20.71 -11.53 -15.68
N SER A 297 -21.49 -10.46 -15.46
CA SER A 297 -22.60 -10.40 -14.51
C SER A 297 -23.64 -11.49 -14.77
N ARG A 298 -24.05 -11.68 -16.02
CA ARG A 298 -25.06 -12.70 -16.37
C ARG A 298 -24.52 -14.13 -16.18
N LEU A 299 -23.31 -14.41 -16.67
CA LEU A 299 -22.72 -15.74 -16.58
C LEU A 299 -22.39 -16.15 -15.14
N SER A 300 -22.08 -15.18 -14.29
CA SER A 300 -21.71 -15.39 -12.89
C SER A 300 -22.85 -15.16 -11.89
N PHE A 301 -24.10 -14.97 -12.35
CA PHE A 301 -25.24 -14.66 -11.48
C PHE A 301 -25.00 -13.47 -10.55
N LYS A 302 -24.39 -12.39 -11.07
CA LYS A 302 -23.96 -11.16 -10.37
C LYS A 302 -22.83 -11.34 -9.34
N THR A 303 -22.24 -12.53 -9.23
CA THR A 303 -21.10 -12.75 -8.34
C THR A 303 -19.86 -11.97 -8.79
N SER A 304 -19.61 -11.86 -10.10
CA SER A 304 -18.50 -11.04 -10.61
C SER A 304 -18.66 -9.56 -10.26
N ASP A 305 -19.88 -9.01 -10.32
CA ASP A 305 -20.15 -7.62 -9.92
C ASP A 305 -19.76 -7.38 -8.45
N ARG A 306 -20.08 -8.33 -7.56
CA ARG A 306 -19.71 -8.25 -6.14
C ARG A 306 -18.19 -8.21 -5.95
N TYR A 307 -17.43 -9.04 -6.68
CA TYR A 307 -15.96 -8.99 -6.60
C TYR A 307 -15.39 -7.73 -7.26
N LEU A 308 -16.00 -7.26 -8.35
CA LEU A 308 -15.57 -6.05 -9.04
C LEU A 308 -15.72 -4.83 -8.15
N THR A 309 -16.88 -4.66 -7.49
CA THR A 309 -17.10 -3.57 -6.51
C THR A 309 -16.08 -3.66 -5.37
N LYS A 310 -15.84 -4.85 -4.80
CA LYS A 310 -14.82 -5.00 -3.74
C LYS A 310 -13.42 -4.59 -4.19
N LEU A 311 -13.03 -4.92 -5.42
CA LEU A 311 -11.71 -4.57 -5.96
C LEU A 311 -11.61 -3.08 -6.30
N ASP A 312 -12.67 -2.51 -6.89
CA ASP A 312 -12.75 -1.08 -7.20
C ASP A 312 -12.72 -0.22 -5.91
N ASP A 313 -13.43 -0.64 -4.86
CA ASP A 313 -13.48 0.06 -3.57
C ASP A 313 -12.16 -0.08 -2.77
N LEU A 314 -11.42 -1.19 -3.00
CA LEU A 314 -10.15 -1.46 -2.33
C LEU A 314 -8.97 -0.69 -2.93
N PHE A 315 -9.00 -0.43 -4.25
CA PHE A 315 -7.88 0.13 -5.00
C PHE A 315 -8.25 1.48 -5.64
N VAL A 316 -8.56 2.46 -4.79
CA VAL A 316 -8.98 3.81 -5.21
C VAL A 316 -7.77 4.73 -5.34
N ASP A 317 -7.58 5.29 -6.53
CA ASP A 317 -6.42 6.10 -6.95
C ASP A 317 -5.07 5.48 -6.59
N HIS A 318 -4.89 4.19 -6.89
CA HIS A 318 -3.65 3.44 -6.64
C HIS A 318 -3.22 3.39 -5.15
N MET A 319 -4.18 3.47 -4.23
CA MET A 319 -3.92 3.31 -2.80
C MET A 319 -4.54 2.04 -2.25
N VAL A 320 -3.87 1.43 -1.27
CA VAL A 320 -4.35 0.26 -0.54
C VAL A 320 -4.18 0.48 0.96
N TYR A 321 -5.21 0.11 1.70
CA TYR A 321 -5.19 0.06 3.16
C TYR A 321 -5.02 -1.39 3.58
N ILE A 322 -4.00 -1.69 4.39
CA ILE A 322 -3.62 -3.08 4.68
C ILE A 322 -4.73 -3.88 5.35
N GLU A 323 -5.51 -3.26 6.23
CA GLU A 323 -6.60 -3.93 6.93
C GLU A 323 -7.77 -4.27 5.99
N GLU A 324 -8.04 -3.41 5.00
CA GLU A 324 -9.04 -3.69 3.97
C GLU A 324 -8.58 -4.77 3.01
N TRP A 325 -7.28 -4.78 2.68
CA TRP A 325 -6.67 -5.85 1.92
C TRP A 325 -6.83 -7.19 2.64
N LYS A 326 -6.42 -7.28 3.91
CA LYS A 326 -6.56 -8.49 4.74
C LYS A 326 -8.01 -8.95 4.83
N THR A 327 -8.94 -8.02 5.04
CA THR A 327 -10.38 -8.31 5.08
C THR A 327 -10.89 -8.85 3.75
N MET A 328 -10.47 -8.26 2.63
CA MET A 328 -10.84 -8.72 1.29
C MET A 328 -10.29 -10.12 1.01
N VAL A 329 -8.99 -10.36 1.22
CA VAL A 329 -8.34 -11.66 0.97
C VAL A 329 -8.97 -12.76 1.83
N THR A 330 -9.21 -12.48 3.11
CA THR A 330 -9.85 -13.43 4.02
C THR A 330 -11.27 -13.77 3.58
N GLY A 331 -12.05 -12.76 3.16
CA GLY A 331 -13.38 -12.97 2.59
C GLY A 331 -13.36 -13.80 1.30
N CYS A 332 -12.41 -13.55 0.41
CA CYS A 332 -12.23 -14.32 -0.82
C CYS A 332 -11.88 -15.79 -0.54
N LEU A 333 -10.93 -16.04 0.37
CA LEU A 333 -10.55 -17.39 0.80
C LEU A 333 -11.72 -18.14 1.41
N GLN A 334 -12.52 -17.49 2.24
CA GLN A 334 -13.73 -18.10 2.81
C GLN A 334 -14.75 -18.45 1.72
N ASP A 335 -15.00 -17.54 0.79
CA ASP A 335 -15.91 -17.72 -0.34
C ASP A 335 -15.49 -18.90 -1.23
N TRP A 336 -14.19 -19.05 -1.54
CA TRP A 336 -13.67 -20.16 -2.35
C TRP A 336 -13.60 -21.50 -1.60
N ARG A 337 -13.25 -21.49 -0.30
CA ARG A 337 -13.32 -22.70 0.55
C ARG A 337 -14.76 -23.22 0.63
N ARG A 338 -15.75 -22.33 0.74
CA ARG A 338 -17.17 -22.70 0.71
C ARG A 338 -17.58 -23.24 -0.66
N ALA A 339 -17.14 -22.64 -1.76
CA ALA A 339 -17.42 -23.14 -3.10
C ALA A 339 -16.84 -24.55 -3.32
N SER A 340 -15.62 -24.80 -2.85
CA SER A 340 -14.98 -26.11 -2.85
C SER A 340 -15.81 -27.16 -2.09
N GLN A 341 -16.27 -26.83 -0.88
CA GLN A 341 -17.12 -27.72 -0.09
C GLN A 341 -18.44 -28.06 -0.80
N ILE A 342 -19.13 -27.05 -1.36
CA ILE A 342 -20.38 -27.27 -2.11
C ILE A 342 -20.14 -28.19 -3.30
N ALA A 343 -19.09 -27.96 -4.08
CA ALA A 343 -18.74 -28.79 -5.23
C ALA A 343 -18.47 -30.24 -4.82
N PHE A 344 -17.72 -30.45 -3.72
CA PHE A 344 -17.41 -31.77 -3.19
C PHE A 344 -18.66 -32.55 -2.78
N PHE A 345 -19.57 -31.94 -2.01
CA PHE A 345 -20.83 -32.59 -1.63
C PHE A 345 -21.74 -32.85 -2.82
N ALA A 346 -21.76 -31.94 -3.81
CA ALA A 346 -22.54 -32.13 -5.03
C ALA A 346 -22.02 -33.31 -5.86
N LEU A 347 -20.70 -33.51 -5.94
CA LEU A 347 -20.09 -34.68 -6.60
C LEU A 347 -20.44 -35.99 -5.89
N ILE A 348 -20.44 -36.00 -4.55
CA ILE A 348 -20.91 -37.16 -3.78
C ILE A 348 -22.37 -37.48 -4.10
N LEU A 349 -23.23 -36.46 -4.10
CA LEU A 349 -24.65 -36.63 -4.44
C LEU A 349 -24.84 -37.14 -5.87
N GLN A 350 -24.05 -36.63 -6.81
CA GLN A 350 -24.05 -37.08 -8.21
C GLN A 350 -23.73 -38.57 -8.33
N ALA A 351 -22.78 -39.08 -7.53
CA ALA A 351 -22.42 -40.50 -7.53
C ALA A 351 -23.59 -41.40 -7.12
N PHE A 352 -24.39 -40.99 -6.12
CA PHE A 352 -25.60 -41.72 -5.72
C PHE A 352 -26.68 -41.71 -6.82
N VAL A 353 -26.87 -40.56 -7.48
CA VAL A 353 -27.87 -40.38 -8.54
C VAL A 353 -27.53 -41.20 -9.79
N PHE A 354 -26.26 -41.53 -10.01
CA PHE A 354 -25.83 -42.37 -11.13
C PHE A 354 -26.47 -43.77 -11.14
N ALA A 355 -26.86 -44.28 -9.96
CA ALA A 355 -27.55 -45.56 -9.82
C ALA A 355 -29.01 -45.56 -10.32
N LEU A 356 -29.61 -44.39 -10.56
CA LEU A 356 -31.04 -44.21 -10.79
C LEU A 356 -31.40 -43.92 -12.26
N THR A 357 -30.58 -44.38 -13.22
CA THR A 357 -30.74 -44.15 -14.69
C THR A 357 -30.79 -42.67 -15.09
N PRO A 358 -29.70 -41.90 -14.87
CA PRO A 358 -29.61 -40.51 -15.31
C PRO A 358 -29.46 -40.36 -16.83
N SER A 359 -29.68 -39.14 -17.34
CA SER A 359 -29.16 -38.76 -18.66
C SER A 359 -27.65 -38.61 -18.56
N ILE A 360 -26.91 -39.46 -19.29
CA ILE A 360 -25.44 -39.46 -19.29
C ILE A 360 -24.90 -38.06 -19.62
N SER A 361 -25.46 -37.39 -20.63
CA SER A 361 -25.00 -36.07 -21.06
C SER A 361 -25.16 -35.02 -19.96
N LEU A 362 -26.30 -34.99 -19.26
CA LEU A 362 -26.55 -34.00 -18.21
C LEU A 362 -25.70 -34.31 -16.97
N ALA A 363 -25.59 -35.58 -16.59
CA ALA A 363 -24.79 -36.02 -15.45
C ALA A 363 -23.28 -35.73 -15.63
N VAL A 364 -22.73 -36.00 -16.82
CA VAL A 364 -21.33 -35.68 -17.13
C VAL A 364 -21.09 -34.17 -17.14
N THR A 365 -22.04 -33.40 -17.68
CA THR A 365 -21.94 -31.93 -17.72
C THR A 365 -21.95 -31.33 -16.30
N SER A 366 -22.89 -31.74 -15.44
CA SER A 366 -22.93 -31.26 -14.04
C SER A 366 -21.68 -31.68 -13.26
N ALA A 367 -21.24 -32.93 -13.39
CA ALA A 367 -20.01 -33.41 -12.76
C ALA A 367 -18.77 -32.62 -13.22
N SER A 368 -18.66 -32.34 -14.52
CA SER A 368 -17.54 -31.56 -15.08
C SER A 368 -17.51 -30.13 -14.53
N LEU A 369 -18.67 -29.49 -14.40
CA LEU A 369 -18.79 -28.15 -13.81
C LEU A 369 -18.40 -28.14 -12.32
N PHE A 370 -18.82 -29.14 -11.55
CA PHE A 370 -18.42 -29.27 -10.14
C PHE A 370 -16.92 -29.57 -9.99
N VAL A 371 -16.34 -30.44 -10.82
CA VAL A 371 -14.89 -30.70 -10.82
C VAL A 371 -14.12 -29.43 -11.18
N ALA A 372 -14.53 -28.69 -12.21
CA ALA A 372 -13.90 -27.43 -12.59
C ALA A 372 -13.99 -26.39 -11.45
N SER A 373 -15.15 -26.27 -10.80
CA SER A 373 -15.34 -25.41 -9.62
C SER A 373 -14.41 -25.79 -8.47
N LEU A 374 -14.29 -27.09 -8.17
CA LEU A 374 -13.42 -27.62 -7.12
C LEU A 374 -11.96 -27.29 -7.40
N LEU A 375 -11.49 -27.57 -8.63
CA LEU A 375 -10.11 -27.28 -9.05
C LEU A 375 -9.80 -25.79 -9.01
N LEU A 376 -10.68 -24.93 -9.56
CA LEU A 376 -10.48 -23.49 -9.53
C LEU A 376 -10.49 -22.92 -8.12
N SER A 377 -11.39 -23.42 -7.25
CA SER A 377 -11.41 -23.03 -5.82
C SER A 377 -10.08 -23.35 -5.14
N MET A 378 -9.56 -24.56 -5.35
CA MET A 378 -8.30 -25.00 -4.74
C MET A 378 -7.10 -24.21 -5.27
N LEU A 379 -7.06 -23.94 -6.58
CA LEU A 379 -6.02 -23.12 -7.20
C LEU A 379 -6.02 -21.68 -6.66
N LEU A 380 -7.21 -21.07 -6.54
CA LEU A 380 -7.34 -19.73 -5.98
C LEU A 380 -6.96 -19.69 -4.50
N VAL A 381 -7.39 -20.67 -3.71
CA VAL A 381 -6.96 -20.76 -2.30
C VAL A 381 -5.45 -20.90 -2.19
N HIS A 382 -4.84 -21.81 -2.94
CA HIS A 382 -3.39 -22.02 -2.92
C HIS A 382 -2.60 -20.75 -3.30
N ARG A 383 -3.09 -19.99 -4.29
CA ARG A 383 -2.44 -18.75 -4.73
C ARG A 383 -2.58 -17.59 -3.75
N PHE A 384 -3.70 -17.51 -3.02
CA PHE A 384 -4.02 -16.36 -2.15
C PHE A 384 -3.72 -16.59 -0.67
N ASP A 385 -3.57 -17.83 -0.22
CA ASP A 385 -3.20 -18.13 1.18
C ASP A 385 -1.91 -17.41 1.60
N PRO A 386 -0.83 -17.37 0.79
CA PRO A 386 0.38 -16.63 1.13
C PRO A 386 0.18 -15.11 1.17
N LEU A 387 -0.85 -14.59 0.48
CA LEU A 387 -1.10 -13.15 0.35
C LEU A 387 -1.80 -12.53 1.57
N GLN A 388 -2.19 -13.32 2.57
CA GLN A 388 -2.80 -12.81 3.80
C GLN A 388 -1.83 -11.99 4.68
N GLY A 389 -0.54 -12.33 4.64
CA GLY A 389 0.48 -11.77 5.53
C GLY A 389 1.42 -10.74 4.88
N ILE A 390 1.14 -10.31 3.66
CA ILE A 390 2.01 -9.40 2.91
C ILE A 390 1.92 -7.95 3.41
N CYS A 391 2.91 -7.12 3.08
CA CYS A 391 2.91 -5.71 3.44
C CYS A 391 2.05 -4.86 2.47
N VAL A 392 1.79 -3.59 2.84
CA VAL A 392 1.04 -2.64 1.99
C VAL A 392 1.67 -2.51 0.60
N THR A 393 3.00 -2.42 0.54
CA THR A 393 3.76 -2.29 -0.71
C THR A 393 3.50 -3.48 -1.63
N ASP A 394 3.62 -4.69 -1.09
CA ASP A 394 3.43 -5.92 -1.86
C ASP A 394 1.97 -6.06 -2.34
N ALA A 395 1.00 -5.62 -1.52
CA ALA A 395 -0.41 -5.61 -1.88
C ALA A 395 -0.72 -4.61 -3.00
N MET A 396 -0.10 -3.43 -2.95
CA MET A 396 -0.17 -2.43 -4.02
C MET A 396 0.44 -2.97 -5.31
N ASP A 397 1.67 -3.48 -5.26
CA ASP A 397 2.38 -4.04 -6.42
C ASP A 397 1.58 -5.19 -7.05
N TYR A 398 0.97 -6.04 -6.20
CA TYR A 398 0.09 -7.09 -6.65
C TYR A 398 -1.14 -6.55 -7.40
N LEU A 399 -1.85 -5.57 -6.83
CA LEU A 399 -3.05 -4.99 -7.45
C LEU A 399 -2.74 -4.26 -8.75
N GLU A 400 -1.62 -3.53 -8.80
CA GLU A 400 -1.12 -2.92 -10.04
C GLU A 400 -0.80 -3.97 -11.10
N SER A 401 -0.16 -5.08 -10.72
CA SER A 401 0.22 -6.14 -11.66
C SER A 401 -0.98 -6.86 -12.30
N ILE A 402 -2.13 -6.91 -11.61
CA ILE A 402 -3.34 -7.57 -12.11
C ILE A 402 -4.35 -6.60 -12.74
N GLN A 403 -4.17 -5.29 -12.54
CA GLN A 403 -5.07 -4.28 -13.09
C GLN A 403 -4.79 -4.12 -14.59
N SER A 404 -5.78 -4.41 -15.42
CA SER A 404 -5.67 -4.18 -16.85
C SER A 404 -5.83 -2.68 -17.17
N PRO A 405 -4.99 -2.08 -18.04
CA PRO A 405 -5.15 -0.68 -18.43
C PRO A 405 -6.47 -0.41 -19.17
N THR A 406 -7.03 -1.43 -19.85
CA THR A 406 -8.27 -1.29 -20.63
C THR A 406 -9.50 -1.79 -19.88
N PHE A 407 -9.36 -2.89 -19.12
CA PHE A 407 -10.49 -3.57 -18.49
C PHE A 407 -10.50 -3.45 -16.97
N LYS A 408 -9.55 -2.74 -16.37
CA LYS A 408 -9.37 -2.64 -14.90
C LYS A 408 -9.42 -4.03 -14.26
N PHE A 409 -10.23 -4.21 -13.24
CA PHE A 409 -10.42 -5.48 -12.53
C PHE A 409 -11.52 -6.38 -13.10
N GLN A 410 -12.14 -6.07 -14.25
CA GLN A 410 -13.31 -6.82 -14.73
C GLN A 410 -13.01 -8.30 -14.98
N PHE A 411 -11.87 -8.63 -15.61
CA PHE A 411 -11.47 -10.02 -15.83
C PHE A 411 -11.06 -10.72 -14.54
N VAL A 412 -10.36 -10.01 -13.66
CA VAL A 412 -9.96 -10.53 -12.35
C VAL A 412 -11.20 -10.89 -11.53
N ALA A 413 -12.19 -9.99 -11.47
CA ALA A 413 -13.46 -10.21 -10.80
C ALA A 413 -14.24 -11.39 -11.40
N LEU A 414 -14.20 -11.55 -12.74
CA LEU A 414 -14.78 -12.72 -13.40
C LEU A 414 -14.08 -14.01 -12.93
N VAL A 415 -12.75 -14.05 -12.96
CA VAL A 415 -11.96 -15.22 -12.50
C VAL A 415 -12.26 -15.55 -11.04
N TYR A 416 -12.32 -14.56 -10.16
CA TYR A 416 -12.65 -14.77 -8.74
C TYR A 416 -14.06 -15.32 -8.53
N SER A 417 -14.99 -14.99 -9.44
CA SER A 417 -16.37 -15.49 -9.40
C SER A 417 -16.57 -16.87 -10.01
N LEU A 418 -15.62 -17.39 -10.79
CA LEU A 418 -15.76 -18.63 -11.56
C LEU A 418 -16.16 -19.83 -10.70
N PRO A 419 -15.55 -20.12 -9.54
CA PRO A 419 -15.94 -21.29 -8.77
C PRO A 419 -17.41 -21.27 -8.34
N GLN A 420 -17.90 -20.11 -7.89
CA GLN A 420 -19.30 -19.96 -7.50
C GLN A 420 -20.23 -20.03 -8.71
N ALA A 421 -19.86 -19.40 -9.83
CA ALA A 421 -20.62 -19.45 -11.07
C ALA A 421 -20.78 -20.90 -11.58
N LEU A 422 -19.67 -21.64 -11.63
CA LEU A 422 -19.64 -23.05 -12.05
C LEU A 422 -20.46 -23.94 -11.12
N ASN A 423 -20.44 -23.70 -9.81
CA ASN A 423 -21.33 -24.39 -8.87
C ASN A 423 -22.81 -24.13 -9.19
N LEU A 424 -23.19 -22.88 -9.45
CA LEU A 424 -24.58 -22.54 -9.78
C LEU A 424 -25.02 -23.19 -11.09
N TRP A 425 -24.18 -23.16 -12.13
CA TRP A 425 -24.45 -23.87 -13.38
C TRP A 425 -24.51 -25.39 -13.18
N GLY A 426 -23.61 -25.96 -12.38
CA GLY A 426 -23.60 -27.38 -12.02
C GLY A 426 -24.89 -27.80 -11.32
N ILE A 427 -25.38 -26.98 -10.38
CA ILE A 427 -26.65 -27.20 -9.67
C ILE A 427 -27.84 -27.13 -10.64
N LEU A 428 -27.85 -26.17 -11.56
CA LEU A 428 -28.92 -26.05 -12.57
C LEU A 428 -28.97 -27.28 -13.47
N VAL A 429 -27.82 -27.71 -14.01
CA VAL A 429 -27.74 -28.89 -14.88
C VAL A 429 -28.08 -30.18 -14.10
N PHE A 430 -27.64 -30.29 -12.85
CA PHE A 430 -28.00 -31.40 -11.97
C PHE A 430 -29.51 -31.45 -11.71
N PHE A 431 -30.15 -30.31 -11.45
CA PHE A 431 -31.60 -30.23 -11.30
C PHE A 431 -32.32 -30.69 -12.57
N MET A 432 -31.86 -30.26 -13.74
CA MET A 432 -32.41 -30.72 -15.03
C MET A 432 -32.26 -32.24 -15.20
N ASN A 433 -31.15 -32.83 -14.75
CA ASN A 433 -30.96 -34.28 -14.75
C ASN A 433 -31.97 -34.99 -13.82
N CYS A 434 -32.23 -34.45 -12.62
CA CYS A 434 -33.24 -34.98 -11.71
C CYS A 434 -34.66 -34.91 -12.32
N VAL A 435 -35.00 -33.81 -12.99
CA VAL A 435 -36.29 -33.69 -13.70
C VAL A 435 -36.41 -34.72 -14.81
N TYR A 436 -35.34 -34.93 -15.59
CA TYR A 436 -35.29 -35.97 -16.60
C TYR A 436 -35.53 -37.36 -16.00
N MET A 437 -34.88 -37.68 -14.88
CA MET A 437 -35.06 -38.95 -14.18
C MET A 437 -36.48 -39.15 -13.63
N LEU A 438 -37.08 -38.09 -13.07
CA LEU A 438 -38.48 -38.15 -12.66
C LEU A 438 -39.41 -38.39 -13.85
N ALA A 439 -39.10 -37.79 -15.00
CA ALA A 439 -39.90 -37.96 -16.21
C ALA A 439 -39.80 -39.39 -16.78
N THR A 440 -38.64 -40.03 -16.71
CA THR A 440 -38.46 -41.41 -17.17
C THR A 440 -39.10 -42.42 -16.23
N GLN A 441 -39.08 -42.19 -14.92
CA GLN A 441 -39.62 -43.14 -13.92
C GLN A 441 -41.14 -42.98 -13.69
N PHE A 442 -41.65 -41.74 -13.62
CA PHE A 442 -43.04 -41.43 -13.21
C PHE A 442 -43.85 -40.73 -14.30
N GLY A 443 -43.26 -40.48 -15.47
CA GLY A 443 -43.90 -39.80 -16.59
C GLY A 443 -43.68 -38.28 -16.59
N THR A 444 -43.70 -37.69 -17.79
CA THR A 444 -43.38 -36.28 -18.04
C THR A 444 -44.28 -35.30 -17.29
N LYS A 445 -45.60 -35.59 -17.21
CA LYS A 445 -46.58 -34.73 -16.53
C LYS A 445 -46.26 -34.58 -15.04
N PHE A 446 -45.87 -35.66 -14.38
CA PHE A 446 -45.54 -35.65 -12.95
C PHE A 446 -44.26 -34.85 -12.67
N ALA A 447 -43.23 -35.06 -13.49
CA ALA A 447 -41.97 -34.33 -13.39
C ALA A 447 -42.14 -32.82 -13.58
N VAL A 448 -42.96 -32.40 -14.55
CA VAL A 448 -43.28 -30.98 -14.78
C VAL A 448 -44.03 -30.39 -13.59
N TRP A 449 -45.03 -31.08 -13.05
CA TRP A 449 -45.79 -30.61 -11.88
C TRP A 449 -44.90 -30.37 -10.65
N ILE A 450 -44.04 -31.34 -10.31
CA ILE A 450 -43.10 -31.20 -9.20
C ILE A 450 -42.14 -30.04 -9.43
N SER A 451 -41.61 -29.89 -10.65
CA SER A 451 -40.69 -28.81 -11.00
C SER A 451 -41.33 -27.43 -10.86
N VAL A 452 -42.59 -27.28 -11.26
CA VAL A 452 -43.36 -26.04 -11.12
C VAL A 452 -43.60 -25.71 -9.64
N ILE A 453 -43.98 -26.70 -8.83
CA ILE A 453 -44.17 -26.51 -7.38
C ILE A 453 -42.85 -26.10 -6.72
N ALA A 454 -41.74 -26.76 -7.06
CA ALA A 454 -40.43 -26.40 -6.55
C ALA A 454 -40.01 -24.98 -6.96
N LEU A 455 -40.23 -24.60 -8.22
CA LEU A 455 -39.93 -23.25 -8.71
C LEU A 455 -40.79 -22.19 -8.01
N LEU A 456 -42.09 -22.43 -7.84
CA LEU A 456 -42.99 -21.55 -7.08
C LEU A 456 -42.53 -21.42 -5.63
N GLY A 457 -42.10 -22.51 -4.99
CA GLY A 457 -41.53 -22.50 -3.66
C GLY A 457 -40.30 -21.60 -3.56
N VAL A 458 -39.38 -21.70 -4.52
CA VAL A 458 -38.19 -20.83 -4.59
C VAL A 458 -38.58 -19.38 -4.84
N LEU A 459 -39.52 -19.10 -5.73
CA LEU A 459 -39.99 -17.74 -6.02
C LEU A 459 -40.67 -17.10 -4.81
N VAL A 460 -41.50 -17.86 -4.08
CA VAL A 460 -42.12 -17.42 -2.83
C VAL A 460 -41.05 -17.15 -1.78
N PHE A 461 -40.08 -18.06 -1.61
CA PHE A 461 -38.97 -17.85 -0.68
C PHE A 461 -38.15 -16.60 -1.02
N GLN A 462 -37.81 -16.40 -2.30
CA GLN A 462 -37.11 -15.21 -2.78
C GLN A 462 -37.94 -13.94 -2.56
N TRP A 463 -39.25 -14.00 -2.80
CA TRP A 463 -40.15 -12.88 -2.55
C TRP A 463 -40.19 -12.54 -1.05
N THR A 464 -40.45 -13.51 -0.18
CA THR A 464 -40.61 -13.29 1.27
C THR A 464 -39.33 -12.84 1.95
N THR A 465 -38.16 -13.28 1.46
CA THR A 465 -36.86 -12.85 1.97
C THR A 465 -36.38 -11.53 1.34
N SER A 466 -37.08 -11.01 0.33
CA SER A 466 -36.69 -9.75 -0.31
C SER A 466 -37.00 -8.52 0.57
N PRO A 467 -36.17 -7.46 0.52
CA PRO A 467 -36.46 -6.19 1.20
C PRO A 467 -37.80 -5.56 0.75
N ARG A 468 -38.24 -5.87 -0.47
CA ARG A 468 -39.50 -5.38 -1.05
C ARG A 468 -40.72 -5.94 -0.32
N PHE A 469 -40.64 -7.16 0.19
CA PHE A 469 -41.73 -7.77 0.95
C PHE A 469 -41.91 -7.08 2.31
N ASN A 470 -40.81 -6.79 3.02
CA ASN A 470 -40.86 -6.02 4.27
C ASN A 470 -41.43 -4.60 4.06
N HIS A 471 -41.08 -3.93 2.95
CA HIS A 471 -41.70 -2.65 2.59
C HIS A 471 -43.20 -2.77 2.23
N SER A 472 -43.62 -3.89 1.64
CA SER A 472 -45.03 -4.12 1.30
C SER A 472 -45.86 -4.46 2.54
N LEU A 473 -45.31 -5.24 3.48
CA LEU A 473 -45.90 -5.54 4.77
C LEU A 473 -46.10 -4.29 5.63
N THR A 474 -45.07 -3.43 5.71
CA THR A 474 -45.17 -2.15 6.44
C THR A 474 -46.22 -1.22 5.83
N ARG A 475 -46.33 -1.16 4.49
CA ARG A 475 -47.41 -0.41 3.81
C ARG A 475 -48.79 -1.00 4.06
N LEU A 476 -48.93 -2.33 4.08
CA LEU A 476 -50.20 -3.00 4.38
C LEU A 476 -50.61 -2.76 5.84
N ALA A 477 -49.69 -2.90 6.80
CA ALA A 477 -49.91 -2.60 8.20
C ALA A 477 -50.34 -1.13 8.41
N ALA A 478 -49.70 -0.18 7.72
CA ALA A 478 -50.09 1.24 7.75
C ALA A 478 -51.48 1.49 7.14
N LYS A 479 -51.90 0.68 6.15
CA LYS A 479 -53.25 0.75 5.57
C LYS A 479 -54.32 0.23 6.53
N PHE A 480 -54.01 -0.86 7.25
CA PHE A 480 -54.91 -1.42 8.26
C PHE A 480 -55.04 -0.52 9.50
N SER A 481 -53.95 0.11 9.96
CA SER A 481 -54.01 1.11 11.04
C SER A 481 -54.84 2.35 10.64
N ARG A 482 -54.68 2.85 9.41
CA ARG A 482 -55.55 3.94 8.91
C ARG A 482 -57.02 3.53 8.82
N SER A 483 -57.32 2.27 8.53
CA SER A 483 -58.70 1.79 8.47
C SER A 483 -59.34 1.59 9.85
N SER A 484 -58.55 1.23 10.88
CA SER A 484 -59.03 1.16 12.26
C SER A 484 -59.30 2.55 12.84
N ASP A 485 -58.49 3.56 12.50
CA ASP A 485 -58.70 4.94 12.97
C ASP A 485 -59.98 5.55 12.38
N VAL A 486 -60.30 5.23 11.11
CA VAL A 486 -61.57 5.65 10.47
C VAL A 486 -62.77 4.97 11.13
N PHE A 487 -62.67 3.70 11.49
CA PHE A 487 -63.76 2.97 12.18
C PHE A 487 -63.97 3.45 13.63
N THR A 488 -62.92 3.94 14.29
CA THR A 488 -63.00 4.49 15.66
C THR A 488 -63.50 5.93 15.68
N SER A 489 -63.48 6.65 14.55
CA SER A 489 -64.04 8.01 14.41
C SER A 489 -65.52 8.04 13.99
N MET A 490 -66.12 6.87 13.71
CA MET A 490 -67.51 6.70 13.26
C MET A 490 -68.43 6.07 14.32
N VAL A 491 -67.93 5.85 15.54
CA VAL A 491 -68.69 5.50 16.76
C VAL A 491 -68.57 6.66 17.72
#